data_AF-A0A453G2P6-F1
#
_entry.id   AF-A0A453G2P6-F1
#
_cell.length_a   1.000
_cell.length_b   1.000
_cell.length_c   1.000
_cell.angle_alpha   90.00
_cell.angle_beta   90.00
_cell.angle_gamma   90.00
#
_symmetry.space_group_name_H-M   'P 1'
#
loop_
_entity.id
_entity.type
_entity.pdbx_description
1 polymer ?
#
loop_
_entity_poly.entity_id
_entity_poly.type
_entity_poly.pdbx_seq_one_letter_code
_entity_poly.pdbx_strand_id
1 'polypeptide(L)' 'MIVSLVGRCSDAIATKFSYILEIVAQILCVMVSEGVIDKEKFDSFYGLLYEPSSEELREIIQEEGSFSIREMRAHDLELI' A
#
# COMPACT_ATOMS: atom_id res chain seq x y z
N MET A 1 6.96 -6.22 -21.15
CA MET A 1 7.38 -6.01 -19.75
C MET A 1 6.47 -6.80 -18.85
N ILE A 2 6.98 -7.39 -17.77
CA ILE A 2 6.17 -8.08 -16.75
C ILE A 2 6.50 -7.39 -15.43
N VAL A 3 5.47 -6.94 -14.71
CA VAL A 3 5.60 -6.22 -13.44
C VAL A 3 4.65 -6.89 -12.43
N SER A 4 5.12 -7.08 -11.21
CA SER A 4 4.32 -7.58 -10.09
C SER A 4 4.42 -6.56 -8.95
N LEU A 5 3.27 -6.14 -8.42
CA LEU A 5 3.13 -5.09 -7.41
C LEU A 5 2.14 -5.56 -6.35
N VAL A 6 2.31 -5.06 -5.13
CA VAL A 6 1.26 -5.14 -4.11
C VAL A 6 0.22 -4.07 -4.44
N GLY A 7 -1.05 -4.43 -4.39
CA GLY A 7 -2.16 -3.54 -4.70
C GLY A 7 -3.43 -4.00 -4.00
N ARG A 8 -4.53 -3.26 -4.23
CA ARG A 8 -5.83 -3.54 -3.61
C ARG A 8 -6.87 -4.04 -4.60
N CYS A 9 -7.66 -5.03 -4.16
CA CYS A 9 -8.75 -5.63 -4.95
C CYS A 9 -10.04 -4.81 -4.95
N SER A 10 -10.20 -3.82 -4.06
CA SER A 10 -11.44 -3.05 -3.90
C SER A 10 -11.15 -1.55 -3.73
N ASP A 11 -12.09 -0.72 -4.17
CA ASP A 11 -12.13 0.72 -3.88
C ASP A 11 -12.32 1.02 -2.39
N ALA A 12 -12.79 0.04 -1.62
CA ALA A 12 -12.84 0.15 -0.17
C ALA A 12 -11.41 0.13 0.40
N ILE A 13 -11.08 1.14 1.22
CA ILE A 13 -9.80 1.30 1.93
C ILE A 13 -9.46 0.09 2.84
N ALA A 14 -10.41 -0.83 3.06
CA ALA A 14 -10.23 -2.03 3.86
C ALA A 14 -9.58 -3.16 3.05
N THR A 15 -8.29 -3.04 2.74
CA THR A 15 -7.50 -4.16 2.19
C THR A 15 -6.66 -4.82 3.28
N LYS A 16 -6.56 -6.16 3.25
CA LYS A 16 -5.85 -6.99 4.25
C LYS A 16 -4.38 -6.64 4.44
N PHE A 17 -3.73 -5.97 3.48
CA PHE A 17 -2.31 -5.61 3.54
C PHE A 17 -2.04 -4.27 4.27
N SER A 18 -3.08 -3.41 4.36
CA SER A 18 -3.20 -2.33 5.35
C SER A 18 -2.85 -2.82 6.76
N TYR A 19 -3.12 -4.09 7.07
CA TYR A 19 -2.84 -4.69 8.37
C TYR A 19 -1.36 -4.62 8.79
N ILE A 20 -0.40 -4.78 7.86
CA ILE A 20 1.03 -4.70 8.22
C ILE A 20 1.40 -3.26 8.57
N LEU A 21 0.99 -2.30 7.75
CA LEU A 21 1.22 -0.88 8.04
C LEU A 21 0.50 -0.44 9.32
N GLU A 22 -0.69 -0.98 9.56
CA GLU A 22 -1.46 -0.75 10.78
C GLU A 22 -0.74 -1.30 12.02
N ILE A 23 -0.23 -2.54 11.96
CA ILE A 23 0.60 -3.11 13.04
C ILE A 23 1.84 -2.25 13.28
N VAL A 24 2.54 -1.86 12.23
CA VAL A 24 3.74 -1.01 12.35
C VAL A 24 3.36 0.32 12.99
N ALA A 25 2.28 0.96 12.57
CA ALA A 25 1.79 2.19 13.17
C ALA A 25 1.43 2.03 14.65
N GLN A 26 0.81 0.91 15.03
CA GLN A 26 0.49 0.59 16.43
C GLN A 26 1.76 0.42 17.27
N ILE A 27 2.75 -0.33 16.79
CA ILE A 27 4.03 -0.52 17.47
C ILE A 27 4.74 0.83 17.66
N LEU A 28 4.79 1.64 16.60
CA LEU A 28 5.39 2.97 16.67
C LEU A 28 4.65 3.88 17.66
N CYS A 29 3.31 3.80 17.73
CA CYS A 29 2.51 4.53 18.71
C CYS A 29 2.83 4.13 20.16
N VAL A 30 3.05 2.84 20.42
CA VAL A 30 3.53 2.34 21.72
C VAL A 30 4.91 2.90 22.04
N MET A 31 5.84 2.87 21.07
CA MET A 31 7.20 3.40 21.25
C MET A 31 7.22 4.92 21.52
N VAL A 32 6.29 5.68 20.93
CA VAL A 32 6.09 7.10 21.25
C VAL A 32 5.59 7.27 22.69
N SER A 33 4.64 6.43 23.11
CA SER A 33 4.10 6.46 24.48
C SER A 33 5.15 6.12 25.54
N GLU A 34 6.11 5.25 25.20
CA GLU A 34 7.26 4.91 26.04
C GLU A 34 8.40 5.94 25.96
N GLY A 35 8.29 6.96 25.11
CA GLY A 35 9.30 8.01 24.94
C GLY A 35 10.55 7.55 24.18
N VAL A 36 10.50 6.40 23.48
CA VAL A 36 11.59 5.88 22.65
C VAL A 36 11.68 6.65 21.32
N ILE A 37 10.54 7.16 20.82
CA ILE A 37 10.43 7.94 19.59
C ILE A 37 9.77 9.28 19.91
N ASP A 38 10.29 10.37 19.35
CA ASP A 38 9.66 11.69 19.44
C ASP A 38 8.31 11.69 18.72
N LYS A 39 7.27 12.22 19.38
CA LYS A 39 5.94 12.33 18.77
C LYS A 39 5.95 13.08 17.43
N GLU A 40 6.73 14.15 17.31
CA GLU A 40 6.85 14.92 16.05
C GLU A 40 7.39 14.07 14.88
N LYS A 41 8.32 13.14 15.17
CA LYS A 41 8.85 12.22 14.14
C LYS A 41 7.81 11.18 13.72
N PHE A 42 6.99 10.73 14.66
CA PHE A 42 5.87 9.84 14.35
C PHE A 42 4.77 10.55 13.57
N ASP A 43 4.38 11.76 13.98
CA ASP A 43 3.35 12.55 13.32
C ASP A 43 3.75 12.95 11.88
N SER A 44 5.05 13.08 11.61
CA SER A 44 5.61 13.33 10.27
C SER A 44 5.92 12.07 9.47
N PHE A 45 5.72 10.88 10.05
CA PHE A 45 5.98 9.62 9.35
C PHE A 45 4.91 9.37 8.29
N TYR A 46 5.33 9.31 7.03
CA TYR A 46 4.46 8.93 5.91
C TYR A 46 4.69 7.46 5.56
N GLY A 47 3.61 6.67 5.49
CA GLY A 47 3.67 5.26 5.11
C GLY A 47 4.31 5.10 3.72
N LEU A 48 5.36 4.27 3.64
CA LEU A 48 6.21 4.14 2.44
C LEU A 48 5.58 3.27 1.33
N LEU A 49 4.35 2.79 1.50
CA LEU A 49 3.72 1.86 0.57
C LEU A 49 2.33 2.36 0.19
N TYR A 50 2.13 2.55 -1.12
CA TYR A 50 0.82 2.78 -1.71
C TYR A 50 0.36 1.49 -2.38
N GLU A 51 -0.91 1.14 -2.17
CA GLU A 51 -1.55 -0.04 -2.75
C GLU A 51 -2.55 0.41 -3.82
N PRO A 52 -2.12 0.54 -5.08
CA PRO A 52 -3.02 1.01 -6.13
C PRO A 52 -4.08 -0.04 -6.45
N SER A 53 -5.26 0.41 -6.90
CA SER A 53 -6.27 -0.48 -7.46
C SER A 53 -5.87 -0.91 -8.89
N SER A 54 -6.45 -2.01 -9.37
CA SER A 54 -6.26 -2.41 -10.77
C SER A 54 -6.81 -1.38 -11.77
N GLU A 55 -7.79 -0.58 -11.35
CA GLU A 55 -8.35 0.51 -12.16
C GLU A 55 -7.38 1.69 -12.24
N GLU A 56 -6.87 2.17 -11.09
CA GLU A 56 -5.84 3.23 -11.05
C GLU A 56 -4.62 2.86 -11.90
N LEU A 57 -4.12 1.62 -11.78
CA LEU A 57 -2.99 1.17 -12.59
C LEU A 57 -3.30 1.19 -14.09
N ARG A 58 -4.53 0.85 -14.49
CA ARG A 58 -4.93 0.89 -15.90
C ARG A 58 -4.97 2.33 -16.40
N GLU A 59 -5.56 3.23 -15.63
CA GLU A 59 -5.63 4.65 -15.96
C GLU A 59 -4.24 5.26 -16.14
N ILE A 60 -3.33 5.04 -15.17
CA ILE A 60 -1.95 5.57 -15.24
C ILE A 60 -1.21 5.05 -16.47
N ILE A 61 -1.30 3.74 -16.77
CA ILE A 61 -0.61 3.16 -17.93
C ILE A 61 -1.18 3.71 -19.24
N GLN A 62 -2.50 3.89 -19.31
CA GLN A 62 -3.17 4.44 -20.49
C GLN A 62 -2.89 5.92 -20.69
N GLU A 63 -2.87 6.71 -19.61
CA GLU A 63 -2.55 8.14 -19.63
C GLU A 63 -1.09 8.38 -20.05
N GLU A 64 -0.15 7.55 -19.57
CA GLU A 64 1.25 7.65 -19.95
C GLU A 64 1.49 7.24 -21.42
N GLY A 65 0.86 6.16 -21.88
CA GLY A 65 0.74 5.84 -23.31
C GLY A 65 1.95 5.15 -23.97
N SER A 66 3.06 4.91 -23.26
CA SER A 66 4.22 4.18 -23.83
C SER A 66 4.00 2.67 -23.86
N PHE A 67 3.06 2.14 -23.07
CA PHE A 67 2.82 0.70 -22.93
C PHE A 67 1.36 0.33 -23.19
N SER A 68 1.16 -0.85 -23.80
CA SER A 68 -0.15 -1.48 -23.91
C SER A 68 -0.28 -2.64 -22.92
N ILE A 69 -1.44 -2.77 -22.29
CA ILE A 69 -1.72 -3.84 -21.33
C ILE A 69 -2.18 -5.08 -22.10
N ARG A 70 -1.30 -6.07 -22.22
CA ARG A 70 -1.67 -7.38 -22.79
C ARG A 70 -2.50 -8.21 -21.82
N GLU A 71 -2.13 -8.19 -20.54
CA GLU A 71 -2.76 -8.98 -19.49
C GLU A 71 -2.53 -8.31 -18.13
N MET A 72 -3.52 -8.37 -17.25
CA MET A 72 -3.44 -7.91 -15.87
C MET A 72 -4.32 -8.81 -15.01
N ARG A 73 -3.76 -9.33 -13.91
CA ARG A 73 -4.45 -10.21 -12.96
C ARG A 73 -4.21 -9.69 -11.54
N ALA A 74 -5.25 -9.74 -10.73
CA ALA A 74 -5.16 -9.53 -9.29
C ALA A 74 -5.31 -10.88 -8.59
N HIS A 75 -4.52 -11.10 -7.55
CA HIS A 75 -4.53 -12.33 -6.77
C HIS A 75 -4.59 -11.95 -5.29
N ASP A 76 -5.53 -12.53 -4.56
CA ASP A 76 -5.56 -12.39 -3.11
C ASP A 76 -4.44 -13.25 -2.53
N LEU A 77 -3.55 -12.63 -1.75
CA LEU A 77 -2.61 -13.35 -0.91
C LEU A 77 -3.34 -13.77 0.37
N GLU A 78 -3.63 -15.05 0.51
CA GLU A 78 -3.93 -15.63 1.82
C GLU A 78 -2.62 -15.67 2.62
N LEU A 79 -2.36 -14.62 3.40
CA LEU A 79 -1.37 -14.66 4.46
C LEU A 79 -1.88 -15.66 5.52
N ILE A 80 -1.16 -16.78 5.64
CA ILE A 80 -1.35 -17.84 6.65
C ILE A 80 -1.11 -17.27 8.05
#